data_AF-A0A7C0WD91-F1
#
_entry.id   AF-A0A7C0WD91-F1
#
_cell.length_a   1.000
_cell.length_b   1.000
_cell.length_c   1.000
_cell.angle_alpha   90.00
_cell.angle_beta   90.00
_cell.angle_gamma   90.00
#
_symmetry.space_group_name_H-M   'P 1'
#
loop_
_entity.id
_entity.type
_entity.pdbx_description
1 polymer ?
#
loop_
_entity_poly.entity_id
_entity_poly.type
_entity_poly.pdbx_seq_one_letter_code
_entity_poly.pdbx_strand_id
1 'polypeptide(L)'
;MNNWPFEKKSSSYNWDTIKQNTDPWAFKKPPSLHNWDTAKQCTDPWVFKKVPSSYNWDTIKQNTDPWFFEKQGIKLGYINNPYWQESAEFSDVHNPCGYWHKGDPGYTPYVPPPPLSKSYIYSTGDEVYQALIRDPEIDHQFFRQIDDTGSFLVSAIGNGAQSLHIKEDHTLWGIGHNGNGALGTGASDNLTILTQIGSDNDWADVRMSREGTGLHSIALKLDGTIWTTGENSYGQLGHGDTEKRYGFTKVGSDSDWAYIEAGYDCCFAIKENGLMYSWGYGGSGQLGHNNYTNYNAPKMIEGLAQWEQITSYGRSSIGLRNGGLVYSTGLNGYGQLCLNSTTPYIVREFTQRTVGDAWKSVKSGYRFAILIKNNDSLWGAGLNVHGQLGLGDTDTHTNVTEIDSGNWSKIATGHSHTLCIDENGIL
;
A
#
# COMPACT_ATOMS: atom_id res chain seq x y z
N MET A 1 5.20 -16.14 -64.86
CA MET A 1 4.99 -14.91 -64.08
C MET A 1 4.60 -15.38 -62.68
N ASN A 2 5.55 -15.70 -61.80
CA ASN A 2 6.64 -14.87 -61.24
C ASN A 2 6.06 -13.66 -60.50
N ASN A 3 6.43 -13.36 -59.24
CA ASN A 3 7.23 -14.11 -58.27
C ASN A 3 7.00 -13.53 -56.86
N TRP A 4 7.13 -14.34 -55.81
CA TRP A 4 7.58 -13.84 -54.49
C TRP A 4 9.09 -13.56 -54.54
N PRO A 5 9.60 -12.74 -53.60
CA PRO A 5 10.38 -13.38 -52.53
C PRO A 5 10.01 -12.93 -51.11
N PHE A 6 10.14 -13.87 -50.17
CA PHE A 6 10.27 -13.60 -48.73
C PHE A 6 11.64 -12.98 -48.41
N GLU A 7 11.78 -12.43 -47.19
CA GLU A 7 12.78 -13.04 -46.29
C GLU A 7 12.32 -13.19 -44.82
N LYS A 8 12.99 -14.12 -44.12
CA LYS A 8 12.62 -14.88 -42.90
C LYS A 8 13.88 -15.50 -42.28
N LYS A 9 13.99 -15.83 -40.99
CA LYS A 9 13.22 -15.49 -39.77
C LYS A 9 14.03 -16.01 -38.56
N SER A 10 14.17 -15.22 -37.49
CA SER A 10 14.45 -15.78 -36.15
C SER A 10 13.63 -15.04 -35.08
N SER A 11 12.51 -15.59 -34.58
CA SER A 11 12.38 -16.70 -33.61
C SER A 11 12.87 -16.30 -32.21
N SER A 12 12.05 -16.32 -31.15
CA SER A 12 10.88 -17.19 -30.92
C SER A 12 9.77 -16.53 -30.08
N TYR A 13 8.56 -16.46 -30.65
CA TYR A 13 7.30 -16.51 -29.89
C TYR A 13 6.50 -17.69 -30.44
N ASN A 14 6.26 -18.70 -29.60
CA ASN A 14 5.40 -19.83 -29.94
C ASN A 14 3.98 -19.52 -29.43
N TRP A 15 2.98 -19.68 -30.29
CA TRP A 15 1.57 -19.47 -29.94
C TRP A 15 1.05 -20.50 -28.92
N ASP A 16 1.72 -21.64 -28.77
CA ASP A 16 1.39 -22.62 -27.72
C ASP A 16 1.78 -22.14 -26.30
N THR A 17 2.69 -21.16 -26.17
CA THR A 17 3.11 -20.62 -24.85
C THR A 17 2.07 -19.66 -24.27
N ILE A 18 1.25 -19.00 -25.10
CA ILE A 18 0.21 -18.07 -24.64
C ILE A 18 -0.96 -18.82 -23.98
N LYS A 19 -1.19 -20.09 -24.34
CA LYS A 19 -2.20 -20.95 -23.71
C LYS A 19 -1.83 -21.45 -22.31
N GLN A 20 -0.69 -21.06 -21.75
CA GLN A 20 -0.29 -21.41 -20.38
C GLN A 20 -0.43 -20.27 -19.36
N ASN A 21 -0.74 -19.04 -19.79
CA ASN A 21 -0.88 -17.87 -18.90
C ASN A 21 -2.21 -17.11 -19.06
N THR A 22 -3.26 -17.80 -19.48
CA THR A 22 -4.65 -17.29 -19.45
C THR A 22 -5.57 -18.31 -18.80
N ASP A 23 -5.94 -18.03 -17.55
CA ASP A 23 -7.13 -18.49 -16.81
C ASP A 23 -7.65 -19.93 -17.08
N PRO A 24 -7.16 -20.94 -16.35
CA PRO A 24 -7.83 -22.23 -16.21
C PRO A 24 -8.88 -22.18 -15.09
N TRP A 25 -10.13 -21.90 -15.46
CA TRP A 25 -11.29 -21.98 -14.57
C TRP A 25 -11.37 -23.33 -13.83
N ALA A 26 -11.68 -23.29 -12.53
CA ALA A 26 -12.68 -24.11 -11.82
C ALA A 26 -12.34 -24.33 -10.34
N PHE A 27 -13.34 -24.15 -9.48
CA PHE A 27 -13.33 -24.54 -8.08
C PHE A 27 -12.86 -26.00 -7.90
N LYS A 28 -11.85 -26.22 -7.03
CA LYS A 28 -11.60 -27.51 -6.40
C LYS A 28 -11.56 -27.36 -4.89
N LYS A 29 -12.37 -28.20 -4.23
CA LYS A 29 -12.51 -28.29 -2.77
C LYS A 29 -11.16 -28.65 -2.11
N PRO A 30 -10.72 -27.97 -1.03
CA PRO A 30 -9.47 -28.31 -0.36
C PRO A 30 -9.47 -29.74 0.21
N PRO A 31 -8.40 -30.52 0.01
CA PRO A 31 -8.21 -31.78 0.72
C PRO A 31 -7.75 -31.50 2.17
N SER A 32 -8.63 -31.78 3.13
CA SER A 32 -8.32 -32.11 4.54
C SER A 32 -7.15 -31.37 5.22
N LEU A 33 -7.41 -30.19 5.79
CA LEU A 33 -6.54 -29.64 6.84
C LEU A 33 -6.67 -30.46 8.14
N HIS A 34 -5.54 -30.79 8.75
CA HIS A 34 -5.47 -31.57 9.98
C HIS A 34 -5.58 -30.69 11.24
N ASN A 35 -6.51 -31.12 12.09
CA ASN A 35 -6.74 -30.83 13.51
C ASN A 35 -6.80 -29.37 14.03
N TRP A 36 -7.88 -29.12 14.80
CA TRP A 36 -8.28 -27.82 15.34
C TRP A 36 -7.62 -27.43 16.68
N ASP A 37 -6.88 -28.35 17.31
CA ASP A 37 -6.39 -28.15 18.68
C ASP A 37 -5.26 -27.12 18.79
N THR A 38 -4.47 -26.91 17.73
CA THR A 38 -3.37 -25.92 17.71
C THR A 38 -3.91 -24.48 17.72
N ALA A 39 -5.07 -24.23 17.14
CA ALA A 39 -5.67 -22.89 17.05
C ALA A 39 -6.18 -22.32 18.38
N LYS A 40 -6.29 -23.16 19.44
CA LYS A 40 -6.78 -22.73 20.77
C LYS A 40 -5.73 -22.04 21.64
N GLN A 41 -4.47 -21.96 21.20
CA GLN A 41 -3.37 -21.42 22.02
C GLN A 41 -2.94 -19.98 21.63
N CYS A 42 -3.52 -19.41 20.57
CA CYS A 42 -3.24 -18.02 20.16
C CYS A 42 -4.04 -17.02 21.01
N THR A 43 -3.37 -16.30 21.91
CA THR A 43 -3.93 -15.18 22.68
C THR A 43 -3.68 -13.84 21.98
N ASP A 44 -4.15 -13.71 20.74
CA ASP A 44 -3.94 -12.55 19.86
C ASP A 44 -5.19 -11.64 19.83
N PRO A 45 -5.10 -10.29 19.74
CA PRO A 45 -6.28 -9.42 19.73
C PRO A 45 -7.08 -9.46 18.42
N TRP A 46 -6.56 -10.12 17.38
CA TRP A 46 -7.19 -10.25 16.06
C TRP A 46 -8.04 -11.52 15.93
N VAL A 47 -9.01 -11.69 16.85
CA VAL A 47 -9.83 -12.91 16.89
C VAL A 47 -10.91 -12.89 15.81
N PHE A 48 -10.64 -13.56 14.68
CA PHE A 48 -11.70 -13.98 13.75
C PHE A 48 -12.54 -15.07 14.42
N LYS A 49 -13.78 -14.75 14.80
CA LYS A 49 -14.74 -15.76 15.32
C LYS A 49 -15.66 -16.25 14.21
N LYS A 50 -15.76 -17.57 14.06
CA LYS A 50 -16.82 -18.23 13.31
C LYS A 50 -18.15 -18.03 14.04
N VAL A 51 -19.14 -17.49 13.33
CA VAL A 51 -20.47 -17.21 13.88
C VAL A 51 -21.24 -18.54 14.06
N PRO A 52 -22.09 -18.72 15.10
CA PRO A 52 -22.85 -19.95 15.28
C PRO A 52 -23.73 -20.29 14.07
N SER A 53 -23.87 -21.59 13.75
CA SER A 53 -24.58 -22.07 12.55
C SER A 53 -26.08 -21.74 12.47
N SER A 54 -26.67 -21.23 13.54
CA SER A 54 -28.01 -20.64 13.57
C SER A 54 -28.10 -19.28 12.87
N TYR A 55 -26.99 -18.63 12.59
CA TYR A 55 -26.93 -17.31 11.93
C TYR A 55 -26.32 -17.44 10.53
N ASN A 56 -27.19 -17.59 9.54
CA ASN A 56 -26.79 -17.61 8.14
C ASN A 56 -26.81 -16.20 7.50
N TRP A 57 -26.26 -16.10 6.29
CA TRP A 57 -26.18 -14.87 5.53
C TRP A 57 -27.54 -14.15 5.37
N ASP A 58 -28.61 -14.89 5.13
CA ASP A 58 -29.93 -14.32 4.83
C ASP A 58 -30.58 -13.70 6.07
N THR A 59 -30.28 -14.23 7.26
CA THR A 59 -30.73 -13.68 8.54
C THR A 59 -29.95 -12.42 8.91
N ILE A 60 -28.64 -12.39 8.60
CA ILE A 60 -27.80 -11.19 8.76
C ILE A 60 -28.29 -10.08 7.82
N LYS A 61 -28.57 -10.41 6.55
CA LYS A 61 -29.01 -9.44 5.52
C LYS A 61 -30.29 -8.67 5.86
N GLN A 62 -31.13 -9.20 6.75
CA GLN A 62 -32.41 -8.60 7.16
C GLN A 62 -32.30 -7.66 8.37
N ASN A 63 -31.19 -7.67 9.10
CA ASN A 63 -31.08 -7.06 10.43
C ASN A 63 -30.04 -5.93 10.54
N THR A 64 -29.53 -5.39 9.43
CA THR A 64 -28.41 -4.43 9.43
C THR A 64 -28.57 -3.31 8.40
N ASP A 65 -27.83 -2.22 8.59
CA ASP A 65 -27.77 -1.07 7.67
C ASP A 65 -27.28 -1.50 6.27
N PRO A 66 -27.64 -0.76 5.19
CA PRO A 66 -27.78 -1.30 3.83
C PRO A 66 -26.48 -1.62 3.06
N TRP A 67 -25.35 -1.86 3.73
CA TRP A 67 -24.08 -2.18 3.10
C TRP A 67 -23.81 -3.69 3.09
N PHE A 68 -24.11 -4.32 1.95
CA PHE A 68 -23.81 -5.72 1.66
C PHE A 68 -23.16 -5.86 0.29
N PHE A 69 -22.15 -6.72 0.22
CA PHE A 69 -21.44 -7.11 -0.98
C PHE A 69 -21.55 -8.63 -1.16
N GLU A 70 -21.83 -9.09 -2.37
CA GLU A 70 -21.89 -10.51 -2.72
C GLU A 70 -21.31 -10.71 -4.12
N LYS A 71 -20.16 -11.40 -4.21
CA LYS A 71 -19.48 -11.67 -5.49
C LYS A 71 -18.80 -13.04 -5.42
N GLN A 72 -19.09 -13.90 -6.39
CA GLN A 72 -18.48 -15.23 -6.56
C GLN A 72 -18.50 -16.13 -5.28
N GLY A 73 -19.56 -16.03 -4.47
CA GLY A 73 -19.71 -16.82 -3.24
C GLY A 73 -18.98 -16.28 -2.01
N ILE A 74 -18.30 -15.13 -2.13
CA ILE A 74 -17.81 -14.34 -1.01
C ILE A 74 -18.88 -13.28 -0.70
N LYS A 75 -19.32 -13.21 0.55
CA LYS A 75 -20.28 -12.20 1.00
C LYS A 75 -19.74 -11.41 2.19
N LEU A 76 -19.87 -10.09 2.15
CA LEU A 76 -19.33 -9.12 3.11
C LEU A 76 -20.44 -8.17 3.55
N GLY A 77 -20.55 -7.90 4.84
CA GLY A 77 -21.65 -7.10 5.40
C GLY A 77 -21.24 -6.28 6.63
N TYR A 78 -21.92 -5.15 6.81
CA TYR A 78 -21.74 -4.25 7.95
C TYR A 78 -22.89 -4.41 8.96
N ILE A 79 -22.56 -4.52 10.26
CA ILE A 79 -23.56 -4.56 11.35
C ILE A 79 -23.39 -3.33 12.24
N ASN A 80 -24.46 -2.55 12.37
CA ASN A 80 -24.55 -1.40 13.25
C ASN A 80 -25.61 -1.66 14.34
N ASN A 81 -25.27 -2.45 15.36
CA ASN A 81 -26.22 -2.79 16.43
C ASN A 81 -25.53 -3.00 17.79
N PRO A 82 -25.80 -2.14 18.80
CA PRO A 82 -25.16 -2.22 20.11
C PRO A 82 -25.71 -3.31 21.06
N TYR A 83 -26.72 -4.09 20.64
CA TYR A 83 -27.39 -5.10 21.49
C TYR A 83 -26.90 -6.55 21.29
N TRP A 84 -25.90 -6.81 20.45
CA TRP A 84 -25.33 -8.16 20.26
C TRP A 84 -24.32 -8.58 21.35
N GLN A 85 -24.46 -8.07 22.57
CA GLN A 85 -23.75 -8.55 23.76
C GLN A 85 -24.64 -9.52 24.55
N GLU A 86 -24.82 -10.74 24.05
CA GLU A 86 -25.24 -11.87 24.89
C GLU A 86 -24.08 -12.86 25.10
N SER A 87 -23.66 -12.95 26.37
CA SER A 87 -22.85 -14.00 26.99
C SER A 87 -21.65 -14.57 26.22
N ALA A 88 -20.55 -13.80 26.22
CA ALA A 88 -19.24 -14.40 26.49
C ALA A 88 -18.83 -14.03 27.92
N GLU A 89 -19.24 -14.84 28.89
CA GLU A 89 -18.75 -14.71 30.27
C GLU A 89 -17.22 -14.92 30.27
N PHE A 90 -16.46 -13.86 30.57
CA PHE A 90 -15.06 -13.99 30.95
C PHE A 90 -14.99 -14.53 32.38
N SER A 91 -15.29 -15.82 32.54
CA SER A 91 -14.98 -16.55 33.78
C SER A 91 -13.47 -16.80 33.83
N ASP A 92 -12.86 -16.45 34.96
CA ASP A 92 -11.43 -16.57 35.29
C ASP A 92 -10.64 -17.65 34.53
N VAL A 93 -9.69 -17.20 33.71
CA VAL A 93 -8.47 -17.96 33.41
C VAL A 93 -7.29 -17.12 33.88
N HIS A 94 -6.55 -17.64 34.85
CA HIS A 94 -5.55 -16.88 35.59
C HIS A 94 -4.38 -16.40 34.72
N ASN A 95 -4.01 -15.14 34.95
CA ASN A 95 -2.84 -14.47 34.40
C ASN A 95 -1.61 -14.74 35.32
N PRO A 96 -0.56 -15.47 34.89
CA PRO A 96 0.56 -15.86 35.74
C PRO A 96 1.72 -14.87 35.69
N CYS A 97 1.47 -13.58 35.95
CA CYS A 97 2.48 -12.58 36.28
C CYS A 97 1.83 -11.41 37.04
N GLY A 98 2.00 -11.35 38.36
CA GLY A 98 1.37 -10.34 39.20
C GLY A 98 2.31 -9.20 39.59
N TYR A 99 1.74 -8.01 39.77
CA TYR A 99 2.24 -7.01 40.71
C TYR A 99 1.07 -6.50 41.55
N TRP A 100 1.18 -6.70 42.88
CA TRP A 100 0.22 -6.17 43.84
C TRP A 100 0.65 -4.77 44.28
N HIS A 101 -0.23 -3.79 44.19
CA HIS A 101 -0.19 -2.62 45.07
C HIS A 101 -1.48 -2.53 45.89
N LYS A 102 -1.31 -2.27 47.18
CA LYS A 102 -2.32 -2.47 48.22
C LYS A 102 -2.81 -1.11 48.74
N GLY A 103 -4.05 -0.78 48.40
CA GLY A 103 -4.94 0.07 49.19
C GLY A 103 -4.71 1.58 49.17
N ASP A 104 -5.68 2.30 48.62
CA ASP A 104 -6.15 3.58 49.17
C ASP A 104 -7.66 3.72 48.91
N PRO A 105 -8.51 3.99 49.93
CA PRO A 105 -9.96 4.12 49.75
C PRO A 105 -10.33 5.54 49.35
N GLY A 106 -10.42 5.82 48.04
CA GLY A 106 -10.79 7.17 47.57
C GLY A 106 -11.19 7.34 46.10
N TYR A 107 -11.03 6.33 45.24
CA TYR A 107 -11.42 6.42 43.83
C TYR A 107 -12.84 5.90 43.60
N THR A 108 -13.72 6.77 43.11
CA THR A 108 -14.90 6.32 42.34
C THR A 108 -14.38 5.67 41.05
N PRO A 109 -14.88 4.48 40.65
CA PRO A 109 -14.53 3.92 39.37
C PRO A 109 -15.12 4.81 38.28
N TYR A 110 -14.25 5.51 37.56
CA TYR A 110 -14.60 6.00 36.22
C TYR A 110 -14.89 4.76 35.37
N VAL A 111 -16.16 4.48 35.13
CA VAL A 111 -16.58 3.51 34.13
C VAL A 111 -16.41 4.22 32.78
N PRO A 112 -15.38 3.90 31.97
CA PRO A 112 -15.35 4.41 30.61
C PRO A 112 -16.61 3.91 29.90
N PRO A 113 -17.24 4.72 29.04
CA PRO A 113 -18.31 4.21 28.17
C PRO A 113 -17.76 3.00 27.37
N PRO A 114 -18.59 1.99 27.08
CA PRO A 114 -18.13 0.83 26.35
C PRO A 114 -17.50 1.28 25.02
N PRO A 115 -16.32 0.77 24.65
CA PRO A 115 -15.68 1.15 23.39
C PRO A 115 -16.60 0.76 22.24
N LEU A 116 -16.99 1.74 21.42
CA LEU A 116 -17.77 1.52 20.21
C LEU A 116 -16.95 0.70 19.21
N SER A 117 -17.02 -0.62 19.33
CA SER A 117 -16.31 -1.57 18.48
C SER A 117 -17.10 -1.82 17.20
N LYS A 118 -16.60 -1.31 16.07
CA LYS A 118 -17.15 -1.59 14.75
C LYS A 118 -16.77 -3.03 14.36
N SER A 119 -17.76 -3.83 13.95
CA SER A 119 -17.58 -5.21 13.52
C SER A 119 -17.73 -5.33 12.00
N TYR A 120 -16.80 -6.02 11.37
CA TYR A 120 -16.90 -6.40 9.96
C TYR A 120 -17.18 -7.90 9.85
N ILE A 121 -18.02 -8.30 8.90
CA ILE A 121 -18.34 -9.71 8.67
C ILE A 121 -17.98 -10.07 7.23
N TYR A 122 -17.28 -11.20 7.07
CA TYR A 122 -17.06 -11.84 5.77
C TYR A 122 -17.50 -13.31 5.83
N SER A 123 -17.72 -13.90 4.67
CA SER A 123 -18.10 -15.30 4.52
C SER A 123 -17.48 -15.90 3.27
N THR A 124 -17.16 -17.18 3.35
CA THR A 124 -16.63 -17.97 2.24
C THR A 124 -17.44 -19.27 2.13
N GLY A 125 -18.36 -19.31 1.16
CA GLY A 125 -19.36 -20.38 1.08
C GLY A 125 -20.42 -20.25 2.17
N ASP A 126 -20.64 -21.32 2.95
CA ASP A 126 -21.68 -21.38 3.99
C ASP A 126 -21.20 -20.89 5.37
N GLU A 127 -19.90 -20.58 5.54
CA GLU A 127 -19.34 -20.16 6.83
C GLU A 127 -19.16 -18.64 6.92
N VAL A 128 -19.54 -18.08 8.08
CA VAL A 128 -19.53 -16.64 8.36
C VAL A 128 -18.53 -16.35 9.50
N TYR A 129 -17.70 -15.32 9.32
CA TYR A 129 -16.64 -14.91 10.23
C TYR A 129 -16.77 -13.42 10.58
N GLN A 130 -16.58 -13.10 11.86
CA GLN A 130 -16.60 -11.72 12.37
C GLN A 130 -15.18 -11.27 12.75
N ALA A 131 -14.82 -10.07 12.31
CA ALA A 131 -13.63 -9.33 12.72
C ALA A 131 -14.05 -8.12 13.57
N LEU A 132 -13.52 -8.02 14.79
CA LEU A 132 -13.68 -6.85 15.65
C LEU A 132 -12.52 -5.88 15.43
N ILE A 133 -12.80 -4.67 14.95
CA ILE A 133 -11.79 -3.61 14.85
C ILE A 133 -12.00 -2.63 16.01
N ARG A 134 -10.89 -2.35 16.73
CA ARG A 134 -10.91 -1.59 17.99
C ARG A 134 -10.20 -0.24 17.86
N ASP A 135 -10.61 0.55 16.87
CA ASP A 135 -10.23 1.96 16.75
C ASP A 135 -11.39 2.78 16.12
N PRO A 136 -12.01 3.75 16.83
CA PRO A 136 -13.26 4.37 16.41
C PRO A 136 -13.15 5.78 15.78
N GLU A 137 -11.96 6.42 15.72
CA GLU A 137 -11.87 7.86 15.35
C GLU A 137 -11.84 8.17 13.85
N ILE A 138 -11.85 7.19 12.95
CA ILE A 138 -11.99 7.42 11.50
C ILE A 138 -13.39 7.01 11.03
N ASP A 139 -14.13 7.99 10.51
CA ASP A 139 -15.48 7.79 10.00
C ASP A 139 -15.46 7.26 8.55
N HIS A 140 -15.35 5.94 8.41
CA HIS A 140 -15.25 5.21 7.14
C HIS A 140 -16.56 5.22 6.30
N GLN A 141 -17.17 6.38 6.05
CA GLN A 141 -18.38 6.50 5.20
C GLN A 141 -18.11 6.37 3.68
N PHE A 142 -16.86 6.13 3.26
CA PHE A 142 -16.41 6.39 1.87
C PHE A 142 -16.31 5.17 0.93
N PHE A 143 -16.45 3.93 1.42
CA PHE A 143 -16.45 2.75 0.54
C PHE A 143 -17.84 2.46 -0.04
N ARG A 144 -18.30 3.29 -0.98
CA ARG A 144 -19.43 2.93 -1.85
C ARG A 144 -18.99 2.01 -2.98
N GLN A 145 -19.93 1.24 -3.52
CA GLN A 145 -19.74 0.41 -4.71
C GLN A 145 -19.04 1.22 -5.80
N ILE A 146 -17.82 0.81 -6.15
CA ILE A 146 -17.21 1.25 -7.40
C ILE A 146 -17.87 0.45 -8.52
N ASP A 147 -18.31 1.18 -9.53
CA ASP A 147 -19.31 0.84 -10.53
C ASP A 147 -18.96 -0.36 -11.43
N ASP A 148 -20.00 -1.04 -11.95
CA ASP A 148 -19.90 -2.25 -12.80
C ASP A 148 -19.35 -1.98 -14.22
N THR A 149 -18.51 -0.95 -14.43
CA THR A 149 -18.16 -0.42 -15.76
C THR A 149 -16.73 -0.72 -16.26
N GLY A 150 -15.90 -1.45 -15.51
CA GLY A 150 -14.62 -1.95 -16.01
C GLY A 150 -13.59 -2.27 -14.92
N SER A 151 -12.58 -3.07 -15.26
CA SER A 151 -11.43 -3.29 -14.37
C SER A 151 -10.54 -2.04 -14.30
N PHE A 152 -9.89 -1.84 -13.17
CA PHE A 152 -8.81 -0.85 -13.04
C PHE A 152 -7.46 -1.48 -13.37
N LEU A 153 -6.71 -0.86 -14.27
CA LEU A 153 -5.30 -1.19 -14.53
C LEU A 153 -4.41 -0.75 -13.36
N VAL A 154 -4.65 0.46 -12.87
CA VAL A 154 -3.84 1.12 -11.84
C VAL A 154 -4.76 1.73 -10.80
N SER A 155 -4.33 1.70 -9.53
CA SER A 155 -4.97 2.41 -8.44
C SER A 155 -3.91 2.99 -7.51
N ALA A 156 -4.04 4.28 -7.22
CA ALA A 156 -3.20 5.02 -6.30
C ALA A 156 -4.05 5.56 -5.16
N ILE A 157 -3.59 5.34 -3.93
CA ILE A 157 -4.26 5.77 -2.71
C ILE A 157 -3.38 6.83 -2.05
N GLY A 158 -3.98 7.95 -1.64
CA GLY A 158 -3.31 8.97 -0.83
C GLY A 158 -3.26 8.58 0.65
N ASN A 159 -3.60 9.50 1.54
CA ASN A 159 -3.68 9.27 2.99
C ASN A 159 -4.91 8.44 3.45
N GLY A 160 -5.54 7.67 2.55
CA GLY A 160 -6.78 6.93 2.80
C GLY A 160 -8.08 7.71 2.62
N ALA A 161 -8.03 9.04 2.44
CA ALA A 161 -9.22 9.87 2.20
C ALA A 161 -9.49 10.17 0.71
N GLN A 162 -8.62 9.72 -0.20
CA GLN A 162 -8.65 10.04 -1.62
C GLN A 162 -7.91 8.99 -2.46
N SER A 163 -8.37 8.75 -3.69
CA SER A 163 -7.76 7.82 -4.63
C SER A 163 -7.92 8.24 -6.09
N LEU A 164 -6.97 7.78 -6.91
CA LEU A 164 -6.94 7.91 -8.36
C LEU A 164 -6.84 6.53 -8.99
N HIS A 165 -7.54 6.32 -10.10
CA HIS A 165 -7.66 5.03 -10.77
C HIS A 165 -7.59 5.20 -12.28
N ILE A 166 -6.88 4.30 -12.96
CA ILE A 166 -6.83 4.23 -14.43
C ILE A 166 -7.60 2.99 -14.86
N LYS A 167 -8.60 3.15 -15.74
CA LYS A 167 -9.37 2.04 -16.33
C LYS A 167 -8.61 1.42 -17.53
N GLU A 168 -9.05 0.25 -18.01
CA GLU A 168 -8.46 -0.44 -19.17
C GLU A 168 -8.43 0.38 -20.48
N ASP A 169 -9.28 1.41 -20.59
CA ASP A 169 -9.31 2.38 -21.70
C ASP A 169 -8.35 3.57 -21.50
N HIS A 170 -7.45 3.49 -20.50
CA HIS A 170 -6.49 4.52 -20.11
C HIS A 170 -7.11 5.86 -19.65
N THR A 171 -8.41 5.89 -19.33
CA THR A 171 -9.05 7.07 -18.71
C THR A 171 -8.74 7.16 -17.21
N LEU A 172 -8.54 8.38 -16.72
CA LEU A 172 -8.28 8.67 -15.30
C LEU A 172 -9.59 8.99 -14.55
N TRP A 173 -9.76 8.40 -13.37
CA TRP A 173 -10.90 8.60 -12.49
C TRP A 173 -10.44 8.85 -11.06
N GLY A 174 -11.20 9.61 -10.27
CA GLY A 174 -10.88 9.85 -8.87
C GLY A 174 -12.10 10.01 -7.97
N ILE A 175 -11.83 9.87 -6.67
CA ILE A 175 -12.81 10.02 -5.60
C ILE A 175 -12.10 10.49 -4.31
N GLY A 176 -12.85 11.16 -3.44
CA GLY A 176 -12.45 11.55 -2.10
C GLY A 176 -12.05 13.03 -1.98
N HIS A 177 -11.17 13.29 -1.01
CA HIS A 177 -10.71 14.63 -0.69
C HIS A 177 -9.87 15.26 -1.81
N ASN A 178 -10.02 16.57 -2.00
CA ASN A 178 -9.35 17.32 -3.07
C ASN A 178 -8.99 18.77 -2.66
N GLY A 179 -9.00 19.11 -1.38
CA GLY A 179 -8.65 20.47 -0.92
C GLY A 179 -7.26 20.97 -1.35
N ASN A 180 -6.33 20.07 -1.70
CA ASN A 180 -5.04 20.45 -2.28
C ASN A 180 -5.04 20.53 -3.82
N GLY A 181 -6.08 20.09 -4.54
CA GLY A 181 -6.05 19.89 -5.99
C GLY A 181 -5.38 18.56 -6.40
N ALA A 182 -5.18 17.65 -5.45
CA ALA A 182 -4.46 16.39 -5.64
C ALA A 182 -5.16 15.40 -6.56
N LEU A 183 -6.48 15.51 -6.76
CA LEU A 183 -7.19 14.71 -7.76
C LEU A 183 -7.02 15.28 -9.18
N GLY A 184 -6.62 16.54 -9.35
CA GLY A 184 -6.36 17.11 -10.67
C GLY A 184 -7.61 17.52 -11.47
N THR A 185 -8.73 17.80 -10.78
CA THR A 185 -10.02 18.16 -11.40
C THR A 185 -10.09 19.56 -12.02
N GLY A 186 -9.05 20.39 -11.81
CA GLY A 186 -9.06 21.82 -12.10
C GLY A 186 -9.65 22.68 -10.95
N ALA A 187 -10.16 22.06 -9.88
CA ALA A 187 -10.76 22.72 -8.72
C ALA A 187 -10.30 22.09 -7.39
N SER A 188 -10.73 22.66 -6.26
CA SER A 188 -10.47 22.15 -4.91
C SER A 188 -11.62 21.33 -4.31
N ASP A 189 -12.73 21.17 -5.03
CA ASP A 189 -13.92 20.48 -4.54
C ASP A 189 -13.71 18.97 -4.43
N ASN A 190 -14.18 18.40 -3.31
CA ASN A 190 -14.10 16.97 -3.03
C ASN A 190 -15.04 16.18 -3.96
N LEU A 191 -14.60 15.00 -4.41
CA LEU A 191 -15.41 14.10 -5.23
C LEU A 191 -16.07 13.04 -4.34
N THR A 192 -17.39 13.07 -4.20
CA THR A 192 -18.15 12.12 -3.36
C THR A 192 -18.57 10.84 -4.08
N ILE A 193 -18.32 10.76 -5.38
CA ILE A 193 -18.52 9.60 -6.26
C ILE A 193 -17.32 9.49 -7.22
N LEU A 194 -17.07 8.28 -7.74
CA LEU A 194 -16.00 8.09 -8.72
C LEU A 194 -16.31 8.91 -9.99
N THR A 195 -15.44 9.86 -10.32
CA THR A 195 -15.64 10.82 -11.40
C THR A 195 -14.44 10.79 -12.35
N GLN A 196 -14.69 10.81 -13.66
CA GLN A 196 -13.64 10.91 -14.67
C GLN A 196 -12.96 12.28 -14.60
N ILE A 197 -11.64 12.30 -14.79
CA ILE A 197 -10.80 13.49 -14.65
C ILE A 197 -10.23 13.88 -16.01
N GLY A 198 -10.76 14.96 -16.57
CA GLY A 198 -10.45 15.37 -17.95
C GLY A 198 -11.07 14.44 -19.00
N SER A 199 -10.61 14.60 -20.24
CA SER A 199 -11.04 13.81 -21.41
C SER A 199 -9.98 12.83 -21.92
N ASP A 200 -8.80 12.84 -21.29
CA ASP A 200 -7.61 12.13 -21.76
C ASP A 200 -7.72 10.62 -21.48
N ASN A 201 -7.25 9.83 -22.44
CA ASN A 201 -7.34 8.37 -22.47
C ASN A 201 -5.99 7.72 -22.84
N ASP A 202 -4.91 8.29 -22.31
CA ASP A 202 -3.52 7.91 -22.55
C ASP A 202 -2.71 7.81 -21.24
N TRP A 203 -3.37 7.69 -20.09
CA TRP A 203 -2.71 7.54 -18.79
C TRP A 203 -2.17 6.11 -18.60
N ALA A 204 -0.91 5.99 -18.24
CA ALA A 204 -0.18 4.73 -18.08
C ALA A 204 0.03 4.32 -16.60
N ASP A 205 0.37 5.29 -15.74
CA ASP A 205 0.53 5.09 -14.29
C ASP A 205 0.11 6.35 -13.52
N VAL A 206 -0.24 6.20 -12.25
CA VAL A 206 -0.55 7.31 -11.35
C VAL A 206 -0.10 6.98 -9.93
N ARG A 207 0.40 7.98 -9.21
CA ARG A 207 0.90 7.87 -7.82
C ARG A 207 0.42 9.09 -7.04
N MET A 208 0.00 8.87 -5.79
CA MET A 208 -0.40 9.93 -4.87
C MET A 208 0.54 9.93 -3.68
N SER A 209 0.93 11.12 -3.19
CA SER A 209 1.55 11.20 -1.88
C SER A 209 0.54 10.84 -0.80
N ARG A 210 1.06 10.27 0.29
CA ARG A 210 0.26 9.70 1.38
C ARG A 210 0.39 10.48 2.68
N GLU A 211 1.40 11.34 2.75
CA GLU A 211 1.79 12.18 3.88
C GLU A 211 2.54 13.40 3.35
N GLY A 212 2.52 14.49 4.10
CA GLY A 212 3.22 15.72 3.76
C GLY A 212 2.55 16.95 4.37
N THR A 213 3.00 18.13 3.95
CA THR A 213 2.34 19.42 4.22
C THR A 213 1.03 19.60 3.45
N GLY A 214 0.88 18.87 2.35
CA GLY A 214 -0.36 18.72 1.61
C GLY A 214 -0.20 17.66 0.54
N LEU A 215 -1.32 17.16 0.03
CA LEU A 215 -1.29 16.01 -0.87
C LEU A 215 -1.06 16.46 -2.32
N HIS A 216 -0.30 15.67 -3.06
CA HIS A 216 0.05 15.87 -4.46
C HIS A 216 -0.01 14.54 -5.21
N SER A 217 0.01 14.60 -6.53
CA SER A 217 -0.01 13.42 -7.38
C SER A 217 0.85 13.62 -8.61
N ILE A 218 1.43 12.52 -9.07
CA ILE A 218 2.20 12.42 -10.31
C ILE A 218 1.58 11.31 -11.15
N ALA A 219 1.45 11.55 -12.45
CA ALA A 219 0.92 10.60 -13.41
C ALA A 219 1.86 10.53 -14.62
N LEU A 220 1.92 9.34 -15.23
CA LEU A 220 2.69 9.03 -16.42
C LEU A 220 1.72 8.76 -17.56
N LYS A 221 1.97 9.30 -18.74
CA LYS A 221 1.24 9.00 -19.97
C LYS A 221 1.97 7.95 -20.83
N LEU A 222 1.24 7.31 -21.73
CA LEU A 222 1.74 6.34 -22.70
C LEU A 222 2.78 6.92 -23.68
N ASP A 223 2.83 8.25 -23.83
CA ASP A 223 3.85 8.96 -24.60
C ASP A 223 5.14 9.21 -23.81
N GLY A 224 5.28 8.63 -22.62
CA GLY A 224 6.44 8.78 -21.74
C GLY A 224 6.52 10.13 -21.02
N THR A 225 5.47 10.96 -21.05
CA THR A 225 5.45 12.27 -20.38
C THR A 225 4.87 12.19 -18.97
N ILE A 226 5.43 12.97 -18.04
CA ILE A 226 4.95 13.05 -16.65
C ILE A 226 4.16 14.33 -16.39
N TRP A 227 3.12 14.21 -15.56
CA TRP A 227 2.18 15.28 -15.23
C TRP A 227 1.94 15.29 -13.72
N THR A 228 1.78 16.47 -13.14
CA THR A 228 1.66 16.66 -11.69
C THR A 228 0.53 17.61 -11.31
N THR A 229 -0.06 17.37 -10.14
CA THR A 229 -1.11 18.21 -9.56
C THR A 229 -1.08 18.17 -8.03
N GLY A 230 -1.72 19.13 -7.38
CA GLY A 230 -1.85 19.21 -5.93
C GLY A 230 -0.92 20.23 -5.28
N GLU A 231 -0.53 19.94 -4.04
CA GLU A 231 0.34 20.79 -3.23
C GLU A 231 1.73 21.02 -3.86
N ASN A 232 2.31 22.22 -3.68
CA ASN A 232 3.61 22.57 -4.26
C ASN A 232 4.52 23.42 -3.35
N SER A 233 4.22 23.52 -2.06
CA SER A 233 4.96 24.36 -1.10
C SER A 233 6.48 24.12 -1.03
N TYR A 234 6.98 22.97 -1.52
CA TYR A 234 8.42 22.65 -1.63
C TYR A 234 8.90 22.40 -3.06
N GLY A 235 8.07 22.66 -4.06
CA GLY A 235 8.38 22.41 -5.47
C GLY A 235 8.15 20.96 -5.90
N GLN A 236 7.38 20.17 -5.15
CA GLN A 236 7.11 18.74 -5.45
C GLN A 236 6.40 18.48 -6.79
N LEU A 237 5.81 19.50 -7.43
CA LEU A 237 5.26 19.39 -8.78
C LEU A 237 6.34 19.57 -9.88
N GLY A 238 7.54 20.05 -9.56
CA GLY A 238 8.66 20.05 -10.50
C GLY A 238 8.60 21.12 -11.60
N HIS A 239 7.71 22.12 -11.51
CA HIS A 239 7.52 23.14 -12.55
C HIS A 239 8.53 24.29 -12.55
N GLY A 240 9.54 24.28 -11.67
CA GLY A 240 10.46 25.40 -11.45
C GLY A 240 9.90 26.50 -10.53
N ASP A 241 8.73 26.27 -9.93
CA ASP A 241 8.03 27.17 -9.02
C ASP A 241 7.56 26.41 -7.75
N THR A 242 6.89 27.12 -6.84
CA THR A 242 6.23 26.54 -5.64
C THR A 242 4.72 26.77 -5.65
N GLU A 243 4.12 26.96 -6.83
CA GLU A 243 2.70 27.29 -6.98
C GLU A 243 1.84 26.02 -7.08
N LYS A 244 0.80 25.93 -6.24
CA LYS A 244 -0.17 24.83 -6.24
C LYS A 244 -0.89 24.75 -7.60
N ARG A 245 -1.11 23.53 -8.11
CA ARG A 245 -1.90 23.29 -9.33
C ARG A 245 -3.12 22.44 -8.98
N TYR A 246 -4.29 22.83 -9.49
CA TYR A 246 -5.54 22.08 -9.27
C TYR A 246 -5.87 21.09 -10.37
N GLY A 247 -5.17 21.15 -11.50
CA GLY A 247 -5.26 20.22 -12.62
C GLY A 247 -3.89 19.70 -13.02
N PHE A 248 -3.84 18.48 -13.56
CA PHE A 248 -2.62 17.87 -14.08
C PHE A 248 -1.92 18.80 -15.07
N THR A 249 -0.67 19.16 -14.78
CA THR A 249 0.20 19.96 -15.65
C THR A 249 1.45 19.15 -16.01
N LYS A 250 1.87 19.17 -17.28
CA LYS A 250 3.10 18.49 -17.72
C LYS A 250 4.35 19.06 -17.03
N VAL A 251 5.28 18.18 -16.65
CA VAL A 251 6.59 18.57 -16.09
C VAL A 251 7.64 18.55 -17.21
N GLY A 252 8.18 19.72 -17.56
CA GLY A 252 9.21 19.85 -18.58
C GLY A 252 8.76 19.45 -19.99
N SER A 253 9.74 19.19 -20.86
CA SER A 253 9.53 18.76 -22.26
C SER A 253 9.56 17.24 -22.45
N ASP A 254 10.30 16.55 -21.58
CA ASP A 254 10.75 15.16 -21.73
C ASP A 254 9.60 14.16 -21.84
N SER A 255 9.87 13.07 -22.57
CA SER A 255 8.89 12.06 -23.01
C SER A 255 9.50 10.65 -23.04
N ASP A 256 10.46 10.39 -22.14
CA ASP A 256 11.24 9.16 -22.01
C ASP A 256 11.21 8.63 -20.57
N TRP A 257 10.16 8.97 -19.80
CA TRP A 257 9.92 8.49 -18.45
C TRP A 257 9.23 7.11 -18.47
N ALA A 258 9.71 6.19 -17.64
CA ALA A 258 9.22 4.81 -17.56
C ALA A 258 8.67 4.43 -16.17
N TYR A 259 8.99 5.18 -15.13
CA TYR A 259 8.53 4.94 -13.76
C TYR A 259 8.35 6.25 -13.00
N ILE A 260 7.39 6.29 -12.08
CA ILE A 260 7.07 7.43 -11.21
C ILE A 260 6.80 6.97 -9.78
N GLU A 261 7.09 7.82 -8.78
CA GLU A 261 6.69 7.61 -7.38
C GLU A 261 6.44 8.95 -6.68
N ALA A 262 5.46 8.97 -5.77
CA ALA A 262 5.12 10.13 -4.93
C ALA A 262 5.48 9.85 -3.46
N GLY A 263 6.44 10.61 -2.91
CA GLY A 263 6.88 10.51 -1.52
C GLY A 263 6.36 11.63 -0.62
N TYR A 264 6.92 11.71 0.59
CA TYR A 264 6.65 12.78 1.56
C TYR A 264 7.10 14.15 1.00
N ASP A 265 6.14 14.96 0.55
CA ASP A 265 6.39 16.27 -0.09
C ASP A 265 7.44 16.22 -1.23
N CYS A 266 7.57 15.08 -1.91
CA CYS A 266 8.57 14.87 -2.98
C CYS A 266 8.07 13.92 -4.08
N CYS A 267 8.79 13.91 -5.20
CA CYS A 267 8.54 13.04 -6.34
C CYS A 267 9.86 12.41 -6.83
N PHE A 268 9.73 11.22 -7.41
CA PHE A 268 10.80 10.52 -8.11
C PHE A 268 10.29 10.07 -9.48
N ALA A 269 11.18 10.04 -10.47
CA ALA A 269 10.89 9.42 -11.76
C ALA A 269 12.15 8.77 -12.32
N ILE A 270 11.98 7.69 -13.10
CA ILE A 270 13.07 6.96 -13.76
C ILE A 270 12.81 7.01 -15.27
N LYS A 271 13.84 7.34 -16.05
CA LYS A 271 13.81 7.30 -17.52
C LYS A 271 13.99 5.88 -18.05
N GLU A 272 13.61 5.62 -19.29
CA GLU A 272 13.81 4.33 -19.99
C GLU A 272 15.26 3.82 -19.95
N ASN A 273 16.23 4.74 -19.91
CA ASN A 273 17.67 4.43 -19.79
C ASN A 273 18.12 4.06 -18.35
N GLY A 274 17.20 3.99 -17.39
CA GLY A 274 17.47 3.65 -15.99
C GLY A 274 18.11 4.76 -15.16
N LEU A 275 18.12 6.02 -15.64
CA LEU A 275 18.52 7.18 -14.84
C LEU A 275 17.35 7.67 -13.99
N MET A 276 17.59 7.88 -12.68
CA MET A 276 16.59 8.37 -11.75
C MET A 276 16.76 9.87 -11.48
N TYR A 277 15.63 10.55 -11.33
CA TYR A 277 15.51 11.95 -10.97
C TYR A 277 14.63 12.08 -9.73
N SER A 278 14.90 13.09 -8.91
CA SER A 278 14.09 13.42 -7.73
C SER A 278 13.95 14.92 -7.55
N TRP A 279 12.85 15.34 -6.91
CA TRP A 279 12.55 16.75 -6.62
C TRP A 279 11.49 16.89 -5.52
N GLY A 280 11.23 18.13 -5.09
CA GLY A 280 10.42 18.50 -3.93
C GLY A 280 11.26 18.73 -2.68
N TYR A 281 10.72 18.35 -1.53
CA TYR A 281 11.34 18.50 -0.21
C TYR A 281 12.56 17.57 -0.04
N GLY A 282 13.72 18.16 0.26
CA GLY A 282 14.99 17.46 0.50
C GLY A 282 15.52 17.57 1.92
N GLY A 283 14.80 18.25 2.82
CA GLY A 283 15.28 18.60 4.17
C GLY A 283 15.56 17.44 5.14
N SER A 284 15.37 16.18 4.73
CA SER A 284 15.79 14.99 5.49
C SER A 284 16.70 14.05 4.68
N GLY A 285 17.24 14.50 3.54
CA GLY A 285 18.13 13.70 2.68
C GLY A 285 17.41 12.68 1.79
N GLN A 286 16.08 12.66 1.77
CA GLN A 286 15.27 11.67 1.03
C GLN A 286 15.44 11.76 -0.50
N LEU A 287 15.88 12.90 -1.03
CA LEU A 287 16.19 13.10 -2.45
C LEU A 287 17.54 12.50 -2.88
N GLY A 288 18.42 12.10 -1.95
CA GLY A 288 19.66 11.39 -2.29
C GLY A 288 20.75 12.20 -3.00
N HIS A 289 20.66 13.54 -3.05
CA HIS A 289 21.65 14.42 -3.70
C HIS A 289 22.88 14.78 -2.81
N ASN A 290 23.13 14.05 -1.72
CA ASN A 290 24.15 14.32 -0.70
C ASN A 290 24.04 15.73 -0.03
N ASN A 291 22.83 16.25 0.07
CA ASN A 291 22.54 17.54 0.70
C ASN A 291 21.10 17.58 1.26
N TYR A 292 20.68 18.74 1.77
CA TYR A 292 19.34 18.99 2.33
C TYR A 292 18.49 19.93 1.46
N THR A 293 18.91 20.19 0.23
CA THR A 293 18.31 21.19 -0.65
C THR A 293 16.99 20.67 -1.23
N ASN A 294 15.96 21.51 -1.19
CA ASN A 294 14.74 21.28 -1.97
C ASN A 294 15.03 21.62 -3.44
N TYR A 295 14.51 20.81 -4.36
CA TYR A 295 14.60 21.08 -5.80
C TYR A 295 13.20 21.25 -6.36
N ASN A 296 12.91 22.36 -7.01
CA ASN A 296 11.58 22.64 -7.56
C ASN A 296 11.41 22.21 -9.03
N ALA A 297 12.39 21.50 -9.58
CA ALA A 297 12.38 20.87 -10.89
C ALA A 297 13.12 19.52 -10.82
N PRO A 298 12.80 18.53 -11.69
CA PRO A 298 13.47 17.23 -11.69
C PRO A 298 15.00 17.34 -11.77
N LYS A 299 15.70 16.81 -10.77
CA LYS A 299 17.16 16.75 -10.74
C LYS A 299 17.66 15.31 -10.77
N MET A 300 18.62 15.02 -11.64
CA MET A 300 19.22 13.69 -11.79
C MET A 300 20.01 13.26 -10.55
N ILE A 301 19.93 11.98 -10.18
CA ILE A 301 20.82 11.34 -9.21
C ILE A 301 22.13 11.00 -9.93
N GLU A 302 23.19 11.73 -9.65
CA GLU A 302 24.50 11.54 -10.28
C GLU A 302 25.19 10.25 -9.82
N GLY A 303 25.99 9.64 -10.70
CA GLY A 303 26.82 8.46 -10.38
C GLY A 303 26.07 7.12 -10.25
N LEU A 304 24.74 7.09 -10.33
CA LEU A 304 23.93 5.87 -10.19
C LEU A 304 22.93 5.74 -11.35
N ALA A 305 22.98 4.61 -12.05
CA ALA A 305 22.10 4.26 -13.17
C ALA A 305 21.52 2.85 -13.02
N GLN A 306 20.69 2.39 -13.97
CA GLN A 306 20.00 1.09 -13.92
C GLN A 306 19.09 0.96 -12.69
N TRP A 307 18.39 2.05 -12.34
CA TRP A 307 17.26 2.00 -11.43
C TRP A 307 16.08 1.30 -12.10
N GLU A 308 15.40 0.44 -11.35
CA GLU A 308 14.24 -0.32 -11.83
C GLU A 308 12.96 0.10 -11.08
N GLN A 309 13.08 0.38 -9.78
CA GLN A 309 11.98 0.84 -8.93
C GLN A 309 12.47 1.81 -7.86
N ILE A 310 11.58 2.65 -7.35
CA ILE A 310 11.80 3.52 -6.20
C ILE A 310 10.50 3.55 -5.38
N THR A 311 10.61 3.49 -4.05
CA THR A 311 9.46 3.59 -3.14
C THR A 311 9.76 4.58 -2.03
N SER A 312 8.83 5.50 -1.80
CA SER A 312 8.94 6.54 -0.79
C SER A 312 7.57 6.74 -0.14
N TYR A 313 7.52 6.82 1.19
CA TYR A 313 6.27 7.07 1.92
C TYR A 313 6.52 8.16 2.95
N GLY A 314 7.26 7.84 4.02
CA GLY A 314 7.78 8.85 4.93
C GLY A 314 8.93 9.64 4.29
N ARG A 315 9.73 10.29 5.14
CA ARG A 315 10.96 10.98 4.73
C ARG A 315 12.13 10.02 4.49
N SER A 316 11.84 8.86 3.93
CA SER A 316 12.73 7.71 3.73
C SER A 316 12.41 7.11 2.35
N SER A 317 13.44 6.85 1.55
CA SER A 317 13.27 6.41 0.16
C SER A 317 14.22 5.25 -0.14
N ILE A 318 13.68 4.19 -0.74
CA ILE A 318 14.37 2.92 -1.00
C ILE A 318 14.17 2.58 -2.47
N GLY A 319 15.26 2.45 -3.22
CA GLY A 319 15.23 2.08 -4.63
C GLY A 319 15.89 0.74 -4.90
N LEU A 320 15.36 0.06 -5.91
CA LEU A 320 15.89 -1.19 -6.44
C LEU A 320 16.62 -0.89 -7.76
N ARG A 321 17.83 -1.42 -7.89
CA ARG A 321 18.63 -1.39 -9.12
C ARG A 321 18.83 -2.81 -9.65
N ASN A 322 19.14 -2.89 -10.93
CA ASN A 322 19.39 -4.15 -11.65
C ASN A 322 20.33 -5.09 -10.87
N GLY A 323 20.00 -6.38 -10.90
CA GLY A 323 20.66 -7.42 -10.10
C GLY A 323 20.09 -7.55 -8.69
N GLY A 324 18.97 -6.89 -8.38
CA GLY A 324 18.32 -6.92 -7.08
C GLY A 324 19.06 -6.10 -6.01
N LEU A 325 19.80 -5.06 -6.42
CA LEU A 325 20.62 -4.25 -5.53
C LEU A 325 19.78 -3.13 -4.89
N VAL A 326 19.61 -3.18 -3.57
CA VAL A 326 18.86 -2.17 -2.82
C VAL A 326 19.76 -1.00 -2.41
N TYR A 327 19.26 0.22 -2.62
CA TYR A 327 19.89 1.47 -2.19
C TYR A 327 18.86 2.31 -1.44
N SER A 328 19.26 3.05 -0.40
CA SER A 328 18.31 3.87 0.36
C SER A 328 18.91 5.15 0.95
N THR A 329 18.05 6.15 1.17
CA THR A 329 18.40 7.49 1.67
C THR A 329 17.23 8.09 2.47
N GLY A 330 17.49 9.14 3.25
CA GLY A 330 16.49 9.81 4.10
C GLY A 330 16.66 9.54 5.59
N LEU A 331 15.57 9.64 6.36
CA LEU A 331 15.53 9.30 7.78
C LEU A 331 15.72 7.80 8.01
N ASN A 332 16.40 7.46 9.11
CA ASN A 332 16.70 6.09 9.54
C ASN A 332 16.48 5.86 11.05
N GLY A 333 15.74 6.75 11.74
CA GLY A 333 15.56 6.70 13.19
C GLY A 333 15.00 5.39 13.77
N TYR A 334 14.42 4.52 12.94
CA TYR A 334 13.87 3.21 13.33
C TYR A 334 14.57 2.03 12.61
N GLY A 335 15.60 2.27 11.80
CA GLY A 335 16.23 1.26 10.94
C GLY A 335 15.53 1.06 9.59
N GLN A 336 14.55 1.90 9.25
CA GLN A 336 13.72 1.76 8.06
C GLN A 336 14.45 1.90 6.72
N LEU A 337 15.73 2.31 6.71
CA LEU A 337 16.57 2.29 5.52
C LEU A 337 17.23 0.92 5.25
N CYS A 338 16.91 -0.11 6.04
CA CYS A 338 17.48 -1.46 5.93
C CYS A 338 19.01 -1.45 6.12
N LEU A 339 19.46 -0.66 7.10
CA LEU A 339 20.87 -0.39 7.37
C LEU A 339 21.52 -1.37 8.37
N ASN A 340 20.73 -2.23 9.03
CA ASN A 340 21.16 -2.99 10.22
C ASN A 340 21.75 -2.09 11.32
N SER A 341 21.20 -0.88 11.41
CA SER A 341 21.58 0.18 12.34
C SER A 341 20.60 1.35 12.20
N THR A 342 20.41 2.11 13.28
CA THR A 342 19.80 3.45 13.24
C THR A 342 20.82 4.56 12.97
N THR A 343 22.11 4.22 12.83
CA THR A 343 23.21 5.14 12.57
C THR A 343 23.73 4.98 11.13
N PRO A 344 23.85 6.07 10.35
CA PRO A 344 23.48 7.43 10.68
C PRO A 344 21.96 7.61 10.74
N TYR A 345 21.50 8.57 11.56
CA TYR A 345 20.07 8.91 11.68
C TYR A 345 19.47 9.48 10.39
N ILE A 346 20.30 10.13 9.58
CA ILE A 346 19.99 10.55 8.21
C ILE A 346 21.08 10.04 7.28
N VAL A 347 20.66 9.41 6.19
CA VAL A 347 21.46 9.23 4.98
C VAL A 347 21.06 10.30 3.97
N ARG A 348 22.03 10.92 3.29
CA ARG A 348 21.76 12.02 2.33
C ARG A 348 21.97 11.64 0.87
N GLU A 349 22.59 10.49 0.61
CA GLU A 349 22.89 9.97 -0.72
C GLU A 349 22.44 8.52 -0.81
N PHE A 350 21.97 8.09 -1.97
CA PHE A 350 21.64 6.69 -2.19
C PHE A 350 22.89 5.82 -2.02
N THR A 351 23.02 5.16 -0.87
CA THR A 351 24.07 4.16 -0.63
C THR A 351 23.46 2.77 -0.62
N GLN A 352 24.27 1.79 -1.04
CA GLN A 352 23.86 0.39 -1.11
C GLN A 352 23.54 -0.17 0.28
N ARG A 353 22.57 -1.08 0.33
CA ARG A 353 22.17 -1.86 1.51
C ARG A 353 22.42 -3.34 1.25
N THR A 354 22.56 -4.10 2.33
CA THR A 354 22.62 -5.58 2.32
C THR A 354 23.49 -6.18 1.20
N VAL A 355 24.80 -6.01 1.32
CA VAL A 355 25.77 -6.57 0.35
C VAL A 355 25.69 -8.10 0.34
N GLY A 356 25.34 -8.68 -0.82
CA GLY A 356 25.28 -10.13 -1.04
C GLY A 356 23.87 -10.71 -1.16
N ASP A 357 22.84 -9.96 -0.77
CA ASP A 357 21.44 -10.35 -0.97
C ASP A 357 20.90 -9.79 -2.31
N ALA A 358 20.23 -10.64 -3.09
CA ALA A 358 19.52 -10.23 -4.30
C ALA A 358 18.01 -10.12 -4.02
N TRP A 359 17.47 -8.90 -4.12
CA TRP A 359 16.09 -8.57 -3.77
C TRP A 359 15.17 -8.52 -5.00
N LYS A 360 13.98 -9.11 -4.87
CA LYS A 360 12.91 -9.17 -5.89
C LYS A 360 12.00 -7.94 -5.83
N SER A 361 11.74 -7.42 -4.63
CA SER A 361 10.83 -6.29 -4.40
C SER A 361 11.13 -5.56 -3.10
N VAL A 362 10.84 -4.25 -3.06
CA VAL A 362 10.90 -3.40 -1.86
C VAL A 362 9.68 -2.47 -1.80
N LYS A 363 9.14 -2.25 -0.60
CA LYS A 363 8.06 -1.28 -0.33
C LYS A 363 8.31 -0.54 0.99
N SER A 364 8.25 0.80 0.93
CA SER A 364 8.33 1.68 2.09
C SER A 364 6.95 1.81 2.76
N GLY A 365 6.85 1.51 4.04
CA GLY A 365 5.83 2.07 4.91
C GLY A 365 6.27 3.44 5.45
N TYR A 366 5.48 4.06 6.34
CA TYR A 366 5.81 5.41 6.84
C TYR A 366 7.15 5.47 7.58
N ARG A 367 7.44 4.48 8.42
CA ARG A 367 8.66 4.35 9.25
C ARG A 367 9.21 2.91 9.30
N PHE A 368 8.93 2.14 8.26
CA PHE A 368 9.37 0.76 8.11
C PHE A 368 9.48 0.40 6.63
N ALA A 369 10.10 -0.74 6.33
CA ALA A 369 10.23 -1.27 4.99
C ALA A 369 9.99 -2.78 5.00
N ILE A 370 9.39 -3.27 3.93
CA ILE A 370 9.14 -4.70 3.68
C ILE A 370 9.78 -5.04 2.33
N LEU A 371 10.41 -6.21 2.26
CA LEU A 371 11.24 -6.65 1.15
C LEU A 371 10.96 -8.12 0.84
N ILE A 372 11.03 -8.50 -0.43
CA ILE A 372 11.03 -9.90 -0.87
C ILE A 372 12.39 -10.20 -1.50
N LYS A 373 13.04 -11.31 -1.10
CA LYS A 373 14.29 -11.80 -1.72
C LYS A 373 13.99 -12.60 -2.99
N ASN A 374 15.01 -12.88 -3.81
CA ASN A 374 14.85 -13.70 -5.02
C ASN A 374 14.53 -15.20 -4.77
N ASN A 375 14.50 -15.64 -3.50
CA ASN A 375 13.97 -16.93 -3.06
C ASN A 375 12.58 -16.80 -2.41
N ASP A 376 11.89 -15.68 -2.66
CA ASP A 376 10.50 -15.38 -2.30
C ASP A 376 10.22 -15.20 -0.80
N SER A 377 11.22 -15.41 0.06
CA SER A 377 11.17 -15.07 1.49
C SER A 377 10.93 -13.57 1.73
N LEU A 378 10.13 -13.28 2.76
CA LEU A 378 9.67 -11.96 3.17
C LEU A 378 10.51 -11.45 4.35
N TRP A 379 10.97 -10.21 4.28
CA TRP A 379 11.84 -9.57 5.27
C TRP A 379 11.35 -8.16 5.60
N GLY A 380 11.66 -7.67 6.81
CA GLY A 380 11.26 -6.34 7.25
C GLY A 380 12.26 -5.67 8.18
N ALA A 381 12.20 -4.33 8.24
CA ALA A 381 12.94 -3.51 9.18
C ALA A 381 12.16 -2.22 9.48
N GLY A 382 12.28 -1.69 10.69
CA GLY A 382 11.71 -0.40 11.09
C GLY A 382 10.82 -0.45 12.32
N LEU A 383 9.98 0.57 12.43
CA LEU A 383 8.95 0.70 13.47
C LEU A 383 7.94 -0.46 13.36
N ASN A 384 7.68 -1.15 14.48
CA ASN A 384 6.71 -2.26 14.56
C ASN A 384 5.63 -2.09 15.64
N VAL A 385 5.42 -0.89 16.21
CA VAL A 385 4.55 -0.69 17.39
C VAL A 385 3.06 -1.04 17.20
N HIS A 386 2.64 -1.36 15.97
CA HIS A 386 1.30 -1.87 15.62
C HIS A 386 1.33 -3.29 15.01
N GLY A 387 2.47 -3.99 15.06
CA GLY A 387 2.66 -5.29 14.39
C GLY A 387 2.81 -5.19 12.86
N GLN A 388 3.09 -4.01 12.31
CA GLN A 388 3.15 -3.78 10.85
C GLN A 388 4.22 -4.58 10.09
N LEU A 389 5.20 -5.16 10.78
CA LEU A 389 6.18 -6.07 10.19
C LEU A 389 5.68 -7.54 10.15
N GLY A 390 4.63 -7.90 10.88
CA GLY A 390 4.11 -9.28 10.90
C GLY A 390 4.95 -10.30 11.69
N LEU A 391 5.88 -9.84 12.53
CA LEU A 391 6.86 -10.70 13.23
C LEU A 391 6.31 -11.42 14.49
N GLY A 392 5.02 -11.26 14.82
CA GLY A 392 4.43 -11.80 16.07
C GLY A 392 4.77 -11.00 17.32
N ASP A 393 5.38 -9.82 17.18
CA ASP A 393 5.71 -8.87 18.23
C ASP A 393 5.33 -7.42 17.84
N THR A 394 5.59 -6.47 18.75
CA THR A 394 5.46 -5.02 18.51
C THR A 394 6.76 -4.24 18.71
N ASP A 395 7.89 -4.93 18.78
CA ASP A 395 9.21 -4.34 19.03
C ASP A 395 9.83 -3.75 17.76
N THR A 396 10.49 -2.60 17.86
CA THR A 396 11.12 -1.97 16.68
C THR A 396 12.35 -2.76 16.22
N HIS A 397 12.23 -3.46 15.09
CA HIS A 397 13.33 -4.23 14.47
C HIS A 397 14.22 -3.31 13.64
N THR A 398 15.31 -2.82 14.24
CA THR A 398 16.27 -1.93 13.57
C THR A 398 17.17 -2.64 12.54
N ASN A 399 17.13 -3.97 12.52
CA ASN A 399 17.78 -4.83 11.56
C ASN A 399 16.78 -5.41 10.57
N VAL A 400 17.27 -5.81 9.40
CA VAL A 400 16.51 -6.56 8.40
C VAL A 400 16.32 -7.99 8.92
N THR A 401 15.13 -8.27 9.42
CA THR A 401 14.71 -9.54 10.03
C THR A 401 13.86 -10.32 9.03
N GLU A 402 14.04 -11.65 8.97
CA GLU A 402 13.16 -12.54 8.19
C GLU A 402 11.79 -12.62 8.88
N ILE A 403 10.73 -12.34 8.12
CA ILE A 403 9.34 -12.42 8.58
C ILE A 403 8.80 -13.82 8.31
N ASP A 404 8.98 -14.29 7.08
CA ASP A 404 8.55 -15.63 6.67
C ASP A 404 9.38 -16.15 5.49
N SER A 405 9.64 -17.45 5.49
CA SER A 405 10.46 -18.15 4.48
C SER A 405 9.69 -18.57 3.22
N GLY A 406 8.41 -18.21 3.12
CA GLY A 406 7.45 -18.69 2.11
C GLY A 406 7.59 -18.08 0.72
N ASN A 407 6.51 -18.19 -0.07
CA ASN A 407 6.52 -17.92 -1.50
C ASN A 407 5.84 -16.57 -1.86
N TRP A 408 6.40 -15.45 -1.38
CA TRP A 408 5.78 -14.14 -1.50
C TRP A 408 6.02 -13.47 -2.85
N SER A 409 4.97 -12.86 -3.42
CA SER A 409 5.01 -12.30 -4.77
C SER A 409 4.84 -10.77 -4.81
N LYS A 410 3.99 -10.19 -3.96
CA LYS A 410 3.75 -8.74 -3.90
C LYS A 410 3.56 -8.24 -2.48
N ILE A 411 3.83 -6.95 -2.29
CA ILE A 411 3.67 -6.21 -1.04
C ILE A 411 2.86 -4.93 -1.32
N ALA A 412 1.95 -4.58 -0.42
CA ALA A 412 1.38 -3.26 -0.28
C ALA A 412 1.54 -2.77 1.18
N THR A 413 2.12 -1.60 1.37
CA THR A 413 2.34 -0.96 2.68
C THR A 413 1.42 0.24 2.87
N GLY A 414 0.84 0.37 4.06
CA GLY A 414 0.16 1.57 4.55
C GLY A 414 1.03 2.37 5.53
N HIS A 415 0.40 3.27 6.29
CA HIS A 415 1.08 4.03 7.34
C HIS A 415 1.59 3.11 8.47
N SER A 416 0.72 2.20 8.94
CA SER A 416 0.95 1.30 10.08
C SER A 416 0.47 -0.14 9.81
N HIS A 417 0.43 -0.58 8.55
CA HIS A 417 0.02 -1.94 8.19
C HIS A 417 0.73 -2.42 6.92
N THR A 418 0.77 -3.74 6.74
CA THR A 418 1.30 -4.42 5.56
C THR A 418 0.27 -5.43 5.08
N LEU A 419 0.12 -5.54 3.76
CA LEU A 419 -0.55 -6.65 3.09
C LEU A 419 0.47 -7.26 2.14
N CYS A 420 0.62 -8.58 2.16
CA CYS A 420 1.42 -9.32 1.20
C CYS A 420 0.50 -10.30 0.46
N ILE A 421 0.91 -10.77 -0.71
CA ILE A 421 0.29 -11.94 -1.33
C ILE A 421 1.35 -12.93 -1.80
N ASP A 422 1.04 -14.22 -1.71
CA ASP A 422 1.87 -15.29 -2.23
C ASP A 422 1.80 -15.37 -3.78
N GLU A 423 2.54 -16.29 -4.41
CA GLU A 423 2.45 -16.52 -5.86
C GLU A 423 1.11 -17.10 -6.34
N ASN A 424 0.31 -17.67 -5.44
CA ASN A 424 -1.04 -18.18 -5.72
C ASN A 424 -2.12 -17.08 -5.59
N GLY A 425 -1.75 -15.88 -5.13
CA GLY A 425 -2.67 -14.76 -4.89
C GLY A 425 -3.42 -14.83 -3.55
N ILE A 426 -2.93 -15.63 -2.60
CA ILE A 426 -3.45 -15.72 -1.23
C ILE A 426 -2.83 -14.60 -0.38
N LEU A 427 -3.66 -13.93 0.42
CA LEU A 427 -3.28 -12.89 1.41
C LEU A 427 -2.70 -13.51 2.70
#